data_AF-A0A7T1I0V4-F1
#
_entry.id   AF-A0A7T1I0V4-F1
#
_cell.length_a   1.000
_cell.length_b   1.000
_cell.length_c   1.000
_cell.angle_alpha   90.00
_cell.angle_beta   90.00
_cell.angle_gamma   90.00
#
_symmetry.space_group_name_H-M   'P 1'
#
loop_
_entity.id
_entity.type
_entity.pdbx_description
1 polymer ?
#
loop_
_entity_poly.entity_id
_entity_poly.type
_entity_poly.pdbx_seq_one_letter_code
_entity_poly.pdbx_strand_id
1 'polypeptide(L)'
;MAAGRFPSPDPPPAGDGLVARPFRLVTPLLALSLLLSSCALAGVGVSEAGRQRCRNLAAASGPPLLGPWRELRCLPGVDKRLASEAAQERRRREQAQQRLQADLARCRQQRQPMLALVTELRRTRQTLADQRLEAYTPAPRPQPPDEELEARYRPEDQELDRERYEAALAAWREAESQRRRRWEARHRARRMVLEAQQQQQLAELRRRNPALLKGDALQEQAVSRYSQCRAQDFLKADAPPVPAGAAAPVPPQS
;
A
#
# COMPACT_ATOMS: atom_id res chain seq x y z
N MET A 1 51.86 4.56 0.31
CA MET A 1 52.03 4.69 1.78
C MET A 1 50.95 5.66 2.24
N ALA A 2 49.96 5.36 3.08
CA ALA A 2 49.77 4.30 4.06
C ALA A 2 48.44 3.55 3.81
N ALA A 3 48.46 2.24 4.07
CA ALA A 3 47.31 1.35 4.00
C ALA A 3 46.57 1.37 5.36
N GLY A 4 45.32 1.81 5.35
CA GLY A 4 44.43 1.74 6.51
C GLY A 4 43.76 0.36 6.58
N ARG A 5 44.10 -0.39 7.61
CA ARG A 5 43.64 -1.75 7.93
C ARG A 5 42.20 -1.73 8.45
N PHE A 6 41.39 -2.67 7.98
CA PHE A 6 40.07 -3.05 8.51
C PHE A 6 40.13 -3.48 9.99
N PRO A 7 38.99 -3.40 10.70
CA PRO A 7 38.32 -4.66 11.04
C PRO A 7 36.78 -4.66 10.86
N SER A 8 36.28 -5.76 10.30
CA SER A 8 34.91 -6.30 10.44
C SER A 8 35.02 -7.67 11.13
N PRO A 9 33.92 -8.37 11.44
CA PRO A 9 32.80 -8.02 12.33
C PRO A 9 32.67 -9.06 13.48
N ASP A 10 32.07 -8.70 14.60
CA ASP A 10 31.74 -9.67 15.66
C ASP A 10 30.53 -10.54 15.28
N PRO A 11 30.60 -11.88 15.41
CA PRO A 11 29.46 -12.78 15.25
C PRO A 11 28.57 -12.85 16.52
N PRO A 12 27.29 -13.25 16.38
CA PRO A 12 26.32 -13.30 17.48
C PRO A 12 26.55 -14.47 18.44
N PRO A 13 26.12 -14.36 19.72
CA PRO A 13 26.14 -15.48 20.65
C PRO A 13 25.06 -16.52 20.32
N ALA A 14 25.50 -17.78 20.28
CA ALA A 14 24.68 -18.98 20.23
C ALA A 14 23.84 -19.11 21.51
N GLY A 15 22.51 -19.14 21.36
CA GLY A 15 21.58 -19.51 22.41
C GLY A 15 21.19 -20.98 22.25
N ASP A 16 21.92 -21.86 22.93
CA ASP A 16 21.53 -23.24 23.16
C ASP A 16 20.33 -23.29 24.10
N GLY A 17 19.22 -23.84 23.61
CA GLY A 17 17.96 -23.99 24.33
C GLY A 17 17.29 -25.31 24.01
N LEU A 18 18.05 -26.41 24.08
CA LEU A 18 17.52 -27.78 24.06
C LEU A 18 16.86 -28.08 25.42
N VAL A 19 15.56 -27.81 25.54
CA VAL A 19 14.74 -28.42 26.59
C VAL A 19 13.97 -29.59 25.98
N ALA A 20 14.58 -30.77 26.11
CA ALA A 20 13.91 -32.04 25.93
C ALA A 20 12.78 -32.18 26.97
N ARG A 21 11.54 -32.27 26.50
CA ARG A 21 10.41 -32.79 27.28
C ARG A 21 10.16 -34.24 26.85
N PRO A 22 10.49 -35.24 27.67
CA PRO A 22 9.74 -36.49 27.63
C PRO A 22 8.37 -36.20 28.28
N PHE A 23 7.30 -36.88 27.84
CA PHE A 23 6.28 -37.47 28.72
C PHE A 23 5.07 -37.93 27.90
N ARG A 24 4.88 -39.26 27.93
CA ARG A 24 3.61 -40.00 27.99
C ARG A 24 2.79 -40.19 26.70
N LEU A 25 3.24 -41.20 25.97
CA LEU A 25 2.41 -42.26 25.38
C LEU A 25 1.42 -42.86 26.41
N VAL A 26 0.25 -42.26 26.64
CA VAL A 26 -0.92 -42.97 27.21
C VAL A 26 -2.21 -42.31 26.72
N THR A 27 -2.58 -42.49 25.44
CA THR A 27 -3.99 -42.42 24.97
C THR A 27 -4.17 -42.86 23.50
N PRO A 28 -3.79 -44.07 23.04
CA PRO A 28 -4.29 -44.57 21.75
C PRO A 28 -5.52 -45.51 21.89
N LEU A 29 -5.95 -45.89 23.10
CA LEU A 29 -6.98 -46.92 23.29
C LEU A 29 -8.43 -46.41 23.41
N LEU A 30 -8.66 -45.10 23.57
CA LEU A 30 -10.03 -44.53 23.60
C LEU A 30 -10.48 -43.91 22.26
N ALA A 31 -9.56 -43.69 21.32
CA ALA A 31 -9.89 -43.19 19.98
C ALA A 31 -10.38 -44.31 19.04
N LEU A 32 -10.04 -45.57 19.32
CA LEU A 32 -10.47 -46.70 18.49
C LEU A 32 -11.92 -47.13 18.75
N SER A 33 -12.45 -46.91 19.97
CA SER A 33 -13.83 -47.23 20.33
C SER A 33 -14.86 -46.21 19.82
N LEU A 34 -14.44 -44.99 19.47
CA LEU A 34 -15.32 -43.99 18.83
C LEU A 34 -15.37 -44.10 17.30
N LEU A 35 -14.42 -44.81 16.67
CA LEU A 35 -14.41 -45.04 15.22
C LEU A 35 -15.28 -46.22 14.77
N LEU A 36 -15.65 -47.13 15.69
CA LEU A 36 -16.43 -48.34 15.35
C LEU A 36 -17.93 -48.23 15.63
N SER A 37 -18.42 -47.15 16.28
CA SER A 37 -19.85 -46.97 16.59
C SER A 37 -20.60 -46.07 15.60
N SER A 38 -19.91 -45.43 14.64
CA SER A 38 -20.52 -44.57 13.61
C SER A 38 -20.77 -45.25 12.27
N CYS A 39 -20.55 -46.57 12.15
CA CYS A 39 -21.05 -47.39 11.03
C CYS A 39 -22.51 -47.84 11.26
N ALA A 40 -23.31 -47.03 11.94
CA ALA A 40 -24.75 -47.19 11.95
C ALA A 40 -25.26 -46.86 10.53
N LEU A 41 -25.44 -47.91 9.73
CA LEU A 41 -26.40 -48.00 8.63
C LEU A 41 -26.61 -46.66 7.91
N ALA A 42 -25.69 -46.32 7.02
CA ALA A 42 -25.91 -45.33 5.96
C ALA A 42 -26.99 -45.86 5.01
N GLY A 43 -28.24 -45.95 5.50
CA GLY A 43 -29.41 -45.89 4.66
C GLY A 43 -29.26 -44.63 3.83
N VAL A 44 -29.37 -44.78 2.51
CA VAL A 44 -29.29 -43.73 1.51
C VAL A 44 -30.02 -42.50 2.05
N GLY A 45 -29.25 -41.57 2.62
CA GLY A 45 -29.77 -40.43 3.36
C GLY A 45 -30.29 -39.43 2.36
N VAL A 46 -31.48 -39.69 1.83
CA VAL A 46 -32.13 -38.83 0.87
C VAL A 46 -32.26 -37.44 1.49
N SER A 47 -31.67 -36.43 0.85
CA SER A 47 -31.65 -35.10 1.45
C SER A 47 -33.09 -34.58 1.57
N GLU A 48 -33.43 -33.96 2.71
CA GLU A 48 -34.76 -33.36 2.90
C GLU A 48 -35.04 -32.29 1.84
N ALA A 49 -34.01 -31.54 1.42
CA ALA A 49 -34.08 -30.59 0.31
C ALA A 49 -34.42 -31.27 -1.03
N GLY A 50 -33.86 -32.46 -1.29
CA GLY A 50 -34.16 -33.28 -2.46
C GLY A 50 -35.59 -33.81 -2.45
N ARG A 51 -36.06 -34.32 -1.30
CA ARG A 51 -37.46 -34.71 -1.07
C ARG A 51 -38.42 -33.55 -1.34
N GLN A 52 -38.16 -32.38 -0.76
CA GLN A 52 -38.99 -31.19 -0.94
C GLN A 52 -39.07 -30.75 -2.41
N ARG A 53 -37.93 -30.71 -3.13
CA ARG A 53 -37.91 -30.42 -4.58
C ARG A 53 -38.70 -31.45 -5.40
N CYS A 54 -38.55 -32.74 -5.10
CA CYS A 54 -39.30 -33.79 -5.81
C CYS A 54 -40.81 -33.76 -5.50
N ARG A 55 -41.23 -33.44 -4.27
CA ARG A 55 -42.65 -33.22 -3.95
C ARG A 55 -43.25 -32.06 -4.73
N ASN A 56 -42.55 -30.94 -4.83
CA ASN A 56 -43.00 -29.78 -5.61
C ASN A 56 -43.15 -30.14 -7.11
N LEU A 57 -42.21 -30.91 -7.67
CA LEU A 57 -42.27 -31.38 -9.07
C LEU A 57 -43.36 -32.43 -9.29
N ALA A 58 -43.59 -33.32 -8.33
CA ALA A 58 -44.66 -34.31 -8.39
C ALA A 58 -46.05 -33.65 -8.31
N ALA A 59 -46.22 -32.64 -7.44
CA ALA A 59 -47.44 -31.85 -7.33
C ALA A 59 -47.78 -31.07 -8.61
N ALA A 60 -46.76 -30.67 -9.39
CA ALA A 60 -46.93 -29.92 -10.63
C ALA A 60 -47.26 -30.80 -11.87
N SER A 61 -47.12 -32.13 -11.80
CA SER A 61 -47.05 -33.00 -13.00
C SER A 61 -48.14 -34.08 -13.14
N GLY A 62 -49.18 -34.10 -12.30
CA GLY A 62 -50.37 -34.94 -12.55
C GLY A 62 -50.95 -35.67 -11.32
N PRO A 63 -51.79 -36.71 -11.53
CA PRO A 63 -52.76 -37.20 -10.56
C PRO A 63 -52.14 -37.77 -9.27
N PRO A 64 -52.79 -37.57 -8.11
CA PRO A 64 -52.21 -37.77 -6.77
C PRO A 64 -51.82 -39.23 -6.47
N LEU A 65 -52.44 -40.21 -7.14
CA LEU A 65 -52.24 -41.63 -6.86
C LEU A 65 -50.84 -42.16 -7.26
N LEU A 66 -50.10 -41.46 -8.14
CA LEU A 66 -48.74 -41.84 -8.55
C LEU A 66 -47.63 -41.05 -7.83
N GLY A 67 -47.98 -40.20 -6.86
CA GLY A 67 -47.05 -39.31 -6.14
C GLY A 67 -45.84 -40.02 -5.53
N PRO A 68 -46.02 -41.08 -4.71
CA PRO A 68 -44.92 -41.74 -4.01
C PRO A 68 -43.89 -42.40 -4.94
N TRP A 69 -44.36 -43.04 -6.02
CA TRP A 69 -43.50 -43.68 -7.02
C TRP A 69 -42.71 -42.66 -7.85
N ARG A 70 -43.31 -41.52 -8.19
CA ARG A 70 -42.63 -40.42 -8.88
C ARG A 70 -41.57 -39.76 -7.99
N GLU A 71 -41.87 -39.59 -6.70
CA GLU A 71 -40.91 -39.07 -5.72
C GLU A 71 -39.69 -39.98 -5.63
N LEU A 72 -39.87 -41.30 -5.43
CA LEU A 72 -38.78 -42.28 -5.38
C LEU A 72 -37.90 -42.30 -6.64
N ARG A 73 -38.50 -42.13 -7.83
CA ARG A 73 -37.76 -42.12 -9.11
C ARG A 73 -37.03 -40.79 -9.37
N CYS A 74 -37.52 -39.69 -8.81
CA CYS A 74 -36.95 -38.34 -8.92
C CYS A 74 -35.73 -38.14 -8.00
N LEU A 75 -35.80 -38.68 -6.78
CA LEU A 75 -34.82 -38.46 -5.71
C LEU A 75 -33.35 -38.67 -6.08
N PRO A 76 -32.92 -39.81 -6.66
CA PRO A 76 -31.50 -40.03 -6.96
C PRO A 76 -30.92 -39.06 -8.00
N GLY A 77 -31.75 -38.52 -8.89
CA GLY A 77 -31.34 -37.50 -9.86
C GLY A 77 -31.19 -36.12 -9.23
N VAL A 78 -32.12 -35.74 -8.36
CA VAL A 78 -32.11 -34.44 -7.67
C VAL A 78 -31.00 -34.37 -6.62
N ASP A 79 -30.79 -35.43 -5.83
CA ASP A 79 -29.70 -35.46 -4.84
C ASP A 79 -28.33 -35.40 -5.50
N LYS A 80 -28.12 -36.08 -6.64
CA LYS A 80 -26.87 -35.95 -7.42
C LYS A 80 -26.64 -34.52 -7.91
N ARG A 81 -27.69 -33.82 -8.37
CA ARG A 81 -27.59 -32.42 -8.79
C ARG A 81 -27.29 -31.50 -7.61
N LEU A 82 -28.01 -31.62 -6.49
CA LEU A 82 -27.77 -30.84 -5.28
C LEU A 82 -26.35 -31.06 -4.73
N ALA A 83 -25.86 -32.30 -4.72
CA ALA A 83 -24.49 -32.61 -4.32
C ALA A 83 -23.47 -31.96 -5.27
N SER A 84 -23.72 -31.98 -6.59
CA SER A 84 -22.85 -31.31 -7.57
C SER A 84 -22.90 -29.79 -7.46
N GLU A 85 -24.06 -29.18 -7.19
CA GLU A 85 -24.25 -27.76 -6.96
C GLU A 85 -23.49 -27.33 -5.69
N ALA A 86 -23.66 -28.07 -4.59
CA ALA A 86 -22.95 -27.82 -3.34
C ALA A 86 -21.42 -27.98 -3.49
N ALA A 87 -20.97 -29.01 -4.22
CA ALA A 87 -19.54 -29.18 -4.53
C ALA A 87 -19.00 -28.03 -5.38
N GLN A 88 -19.77 -27.55 -6.36
CA GLN A 88 -19.38 -26.42 -7.20
C GLN A 88 -19.32 -25.12 -6.39
N GLU A 89 -20.27 -24.89 -5.48
CA GLU A 89 -20.28 -23.74 -4.60
C GLU A 89 -19.10 -23.76 -3.62
N ARG A 90 -18.77 -24.92 -3.04
CA ARG A 90 -17.56 -25.08 -2.22
C ARG A 90 -16.29 -24.72 -2.98
N ARG A 91 -16.13 -25.25 -4.20
CA ARG A 91 -14.99 -24.91 -5.07
C ARG A 91 -14.92 -23.42 -5.37
N ARG A 92 -16.06 -22.76 -5.63
CA ARG A 92 -16.11 -21.30 -5.86
C ARG A 92 -15.67 -20.52 -4.61
N ARG A 93 -16.12 -20.92 -3.42
CA ARG A 93 -15.72 -20.30 -2.15
C ARG A 93 -14.24 -20.50 -1.87
N GLU A 94 -13.71 -21.70 -2.07
CA GLU A 94 -12.29 -22.01 -1.92
C GLU A 94 -11.43 -21.19 -2.90
N GLN A 95 -11.83 -21.11 -4.17
CA GLN A 95 -11.15 -20.28 -5.17
C GLN A 95 -11.19 -18.80 -4.81
N ALA A 96 -12.34 -18.29 -4.32
CA ALA A 96 -12.45 -16.90 -3.87
C ALA A 96 -11.54 -16.62 -2.66
N GLN A 97 -11.45 -17.55 -1.71
CA GLN A 97 -10.54 -17.43 -0.57
C GLN A 97 -9.07 -17.48 -1.01
N GLN A 98 -8.71 -18.37 -1.92
CA GLN A 98 -7.34 -18.46 -2.46
C GLN A 98 -6.95 -17.16 -3.19
N ARG A 99 -7.85 -16.59 -3.98
CA ARG A 99 -7.63 -15.29 -4.64
C ARG A 99 -7.41 -14.18 -3.63
N LEU A 100 -8.30 -14.05 -2.64
CA LEU A 100 -8.16 -13.06 -1.57
C LEU A 100 -6.82 -13.20 -0.83
N GLN A 101 -6.42 -14.43 -0.50
CA GLN A 101 -5.13 -14.68 0.16
C GLN A 101 -3.94 -14.29 -0.72
N ALA A 102 -3.99 -14.60 -2.03
CA ALA A 102 -2.96 -14.23 -2.99
C ALA A 102 -2.85 -12.70 -3.14
N ASP A 103 -3.97 -11.99 -3.15
CA ASP A 103 -4.00 -10.53 -3.23
C ASP A 103 -3.47 -9.87 -1.96
N LEU A 104 -3.83 -10.39 -0.78
CA LEU A 104 -3.27 -9.94 0.50
C LEU A 104 -1.77 -10.18 0.59
N ALA A 105 -1.29 -11.34 0.13
CA ALA A 105 0.14 -11.64 0.08
C ALA A 105 0.88 -10.65 -0.82
N ARG A 106 0.32 -10.35 -2.01
CA ARG A 106 0.87 -9.36 -2.94
C ARG A 106 0.89 -7.95 -2.33
N CYS A 107 -0.18 -7.55 -1.63
CA CYS A 107 -0.23 -6.27 -0.91
C CYS A 107 0.89 -6.19 0.13
N ARG A 108 1.04 -7.22 0.97
CA ARG A 108 2.07 -7.25 2.02
C ARG A 108 3.48 -7.18 1.43
N GLN A 109 3.73 -7.90 0.33
CA GLN A 109 5.01 -7.89 -0.37
C GLN A 109 5.32 -6.51 -0.97
N GLN A 110 4.32 -5.84 -1.55
CA GLN A 110 4.50 -4.53 -2.19
C GLN A 110 4.35 -3.33 -1.24
N ARG A 111 3.90 -3.55 -0.01
CA ARG A 111 3.60 -2.49 0.96
C ARG A 111 4.80 -1.59 1.22
N GLN A 112 5.92 -2.18 1.65
CA GLN A 112 7.12 -1.42 2.02
C GLN A 112 7.70 -0.59 0.86
N PRO A 113 7.97 -1.16 -0.33
CA PRO A 113 8.49 -0.36 -1.44
C PRO A 113 7.52 0.74 -1.87
N MET A 114 6.21 0.52 -1.76
CA MET A 114 5.22 1.55 -2.09
C MET A 114 5.19 2.68 -1.06
N LEU A 115 5.25 2.37 0.24
CA LEU A 115 5.31 3.39 1.29
C LEU A 115 6.63 4.18 1.25
N ALA A 116 7.74 3.52 0.90
CA ALA A 116 9.01 4.20 0.65
C ALA A 116 8.87 5.22 -0.51
N LEU A 117 8.27 4.81 -1.63
CA LEU A 117 8.02 5.70 -2.76
C LEU A 117 7.12 6.89 -2.40
N VAL A 118 6.07 6.66 -1.61
CA VAL A 118 5.20 7.73 -1.09
C VAL A 118 5.99 8.72 -0.21
N THR A 119 6.87 8.20 0.65
CA THR A 119 7.69 9.00 1.57
C THR A 119 8.69 9.85 0.79
N GLU A 120 9.36 9.25 -0.20
CA GLU A 120 10.27 9.96 -1.10
C GLU A 120 9.54 11.06 -1.89
N LEU A 121 8.33 10.81 -2.40
CA LEU A 121 7.53 11.84 -3.05
C LEU A 121 7.22 13.02 -2.11
N ARG A 122 6.84 12.74 -0.86
CA ARG A 122 6.60 13.80 0.14
C ARG A 122 7.86 14.61 0.40
N ARG A 123 9.01 13.94 0.53
CA ARG A 123 10.31 14.60 0.73
C ARG A 123 10.70 15.48 -0.45
N THR A 124 10.55 15.00 -1.69
CA THR A 124 10.80 15.80 -2.90
C THR A 124 9.93 17.04 -2.93
N ARG A 125 8.63 16.91 -2.62
CA ARG A 125 7.69 18.05 -2.58
C ARG A 125 8.06 19.07 -1.52
N GLN A 126 8.42 18.62 -0.32
CA GLN A 126 8.89 19.51 0.73
C GLN A 126 10.16 20.23 0.29
N THR A 127 11.12 19.52 -0.30
CA THR A 127 12.37 20.12 -0.78
C THR A 127 12.10 21.17 -1.88
N LEU A 128 11.15 20.93 -2.77
CA LEU A 128 10.71 21.90 -3.77
C LEU A 128 10.04 23.12 -3.13
N ALA A 129 9.24 22.93 -2.08
CA ALA A 129 8.62 24.02 -1.34
C ALA A 129 9.70 24.87 -0.63
N ASP A 130 10.65 24.23 0.04
CA ASP A 130 11.76 24.89 0.72
C ASP A 130 12.63 25.69 -0.26
N GLN A 131 12.89 25.13 -1.45
CA GLN A 131 13.60 25.86 -2.51
C GLN A 131 12.88 27.13 -2.97
N ARG A 132 11.54 27.12 -3.03
CA ARG A 132 10.79 28.32 -3.40
C ARG A 132 10.96 29.46 -2.39
N LEU A 133 11.31 29.13 -1.14
CA LEU A 133 11.58 30.08 -0.07
C LEU A 133 13.06 30.47 0.02
N GLU A 134 13.95 29.74 -0.66
CA GLU A 134 15.39 30.01 -0.64
C GLU A 134 15.72 31.30 -1.39
N ALA A 135 16.22 32.30 -0.66
CA ALA A 135 16.61 33.58 -1.22
C ALA A 135 18.13 33.71 -1.37
N TYR A 136 18.55 34.47 -2.37
CA TYR A 136 19.96 34.82 -2.53
C TYR A 136 20.42 35.77 -1.42
N THR A 137 21.54 35.46 -0.78
CA THR A 137 22.18 36.33 0.22
C THR A 137 23.46 36.93 -0.38
N PRO A 138 23.52 38.27 -0.57
CA PRO A 138 24.71 38.96 -1.07
C PRO A 138 25.91 38.90 -0.11
N ALA A 139 27.11 39.24 -0.61
CA ALA A 139 28.26 39.48 0.26
C ALA A 139 28.07 40.80 1.00
N PRO A 140 28.75 40.97 2.13
CA PRO A 140 29.00 42.30 2.68
C PRO A 140 29.62 43.20 1.60
N ARG A 141 29.02 44.36 1.39
CA ARG A 141 29.53 45.40 0.51
C ARG A 141 30.73 46.10 1.19
N PRO A 142 31.75 46.56 0.45
CA PRO A 142 32.79 47.43 1.00
C PRO A 142 32.15 48.65 1.67
N GLN A 143 32.65 48.97 2.86
CA GLN A 143 32.20 50.14 3.61
C GLN A 143 32.89 51.39 3.06
N PRO A 144 32.17 52.52 2.95
CA PRO A 144 32.80 53.78 2.59
C PRO A 144 33.84 54.17 3.65
N PRO A 145 34.83 55.00 3.29
CA PRO A 145 35.68 55.68 4.27
C PRO A 145 34.82 56.43 5.30
N ASP A 146 35.30 56.49 6.54
CA ASP A 146 34.63 57.23 7.61
C ASP A 146 34.95 58.72 7.47
N GLU A 147 33.94 59.54 7.22
CA GLU A 147 34.07 60.98 6.96
C GLU A 147 34.75 61.74 8.11
N GLU A 148 34.51 61.36 9.37
CA GLU A 148 35.10 62.03 10.54
C GLU A 148 36.59 61.71 10.72
N LEU A 149 37.00 60.51 10.29
CA LEU A 149 38.41 60.10 10.26
C LEU A 149 39.11 60.66 9.02
N GLU A 150 38.43 60.66 7.87
CA GLU A 150 38.93 61.15 6.59
C GLU A 150 39.32 62.63 6.67
N ALA A 151 38.51 63.46 7.35
CA ALA A 151 38.78 64.88 7.55
C ALA A 151 40.07 65.20 8.34
N ARG A 152 40.66 64.20 9.03
CA ARG A 152 41.92 64.35 9.77
C ARG A 152 43.16 64.14 8.91
N TYR A 153 42.99 63.53 7.74
CA TYR A 153 44.08 63.24 6.81
C TYR A 153 44.28 64.36 5.80
N ARG A 154 45.42 64.35 5.12
CA ARG A 154 45.71 65.31 4.05
C ARG A 154 44.82 65.05 2.84
N PRO A 155 44.46 66.08 2.05
CA PRO A 155 43.61 65.92 0.88
C PRO A 155 44.07 64.82 -0.09
N GLU A 156 45.38 64.66 -0.28
CA GLU A 156 45.95 63.64 -1.17
C GLU A 156 45.70 62.22 -0.64
N ASP A 157 45.74 62.02 0.68
CA ASP A 157 45.44 60.74 1.31
C ASP A 157 43.93 60.42 1.24
N GLN A 158 43.08 61.46 1.35
CA GLN A 158 41.62 61.34 1.19
C GLN A 158 41.26 60.87 -0.22
N GLU A 159 41.88 61.48 -1.25
CA GLU A 159 41.67 61.09 -2.65
C GLU A 159 42.08 59.63 -2.90
N LEU A 160 43.23 59.21 -2.39
CA LEU A 160 43.71 57.84 -2.53
C LEU A 160 42.79 56.81 -1.87
N ASP A 161 42.25 57.10 -0.68
CA ASP A 161 41.33 56.19 0.00
C ASP A 161 39.96 56.12 -0.69
N ARG A 162 39.50 57.22 -1.31
CA ARG A 162 38.31 57.20 -2.19
C ARG A 162 38.55 56.35 -3.44
N GLU A 163 39.68 56.52 -4.12
CA GLU A 163 40.04 55.71 -5.28
C GLU A 163 40.08 54.21 -4.93
N ARG A 164 40.69 53.87 -3.78
CA ARG A 164 40.71 52.49 -3.27
C ARG A 164 39.32 51.96 -2.98
N TYR A 165 38.46 52.76 -2.35
CA TYR A 165 37.07 52.39 -2.09
C TYR A 165 36.31 52.14 -3.40
N GLU A 166 36.43 53.03 -4.38
CA GLU A 166 35.76 52.89 -5.68
C GLU A 166 36.23 51.66 -6.44
N ALA A 167 37.54 51.40 -6.46
CA ALA A 167 38.12 50.20 -7.05
C ALA A 167 37.61 48.93 -6.36
N ALA A 168 37.59 48.91 -5.02
CA ALA A 168 37.06 47.80 -4.24
C ALA A 168 35.56 47.58 -4.48
N LEU A 169 34.78 48.66 -4.60
CA LEU A 169 33.36 48.62 -4.89
C LEU A 169 33.08 48.07 -6.30
N ALA A 170 33.86 48.48 -7.30
CA ALA A 170 33.75 47.97 -8.67
C ALA A 170 34.06 46.47 -8.73
N ALA A 171 35.17 46.04 -8.10
CA ALA A 171 35.55 44.64 -8.01
C ALA A 171 34.49 43.80 -7.27
N TRP A 172 33.93 44.33 -6.18
CA TRP A 172 32.84 43.69 -5.44
C TRP A 172 31.59 43.52 -6.30
N ARG A 173 31.17 44.56 -7.05
CA ARG A 173 29.99 44.50 -7.93
C ARG A 173 30.15 43.41 -9.00
N GLU A 174 31.33 43.32 -9.62
CA GLU A 174 31.60 42.28 -10.61
C GLU A 174 31.53 40.88 -9.98
N ALA A 175 32.20 40.67 -8.85
CA ALA A 175 32.18 39.39 -8.15
C ALA A 175 30.78 39.00 -7.66
N GLU A 176 30.00 39.96 -7.14
CA GLU A 176 28.62 39.80 -6.69
C GLU A 176 27.72 39.37 -7.86
N SER A 177 27.85 40.02 -9.02
CA SER A 177 27.08 39.68 -10.22
C SER A 177 27.35 38.25 -10.68
N GLN A 178 28.61 37.81 -10.64
CA GLN A 178 28.99 36.45 -11.00
C GLN A 178 28.49 35.44 -9.97
N ARG A 179 28.58 35.75 -8.67
CA ARG A 179 28.06 34.87 -7.63
C ARG A 179 26.55 34.71 -7.72
N ARG A 180 25.81 35.80 -7.96
CA ARG A 180 24.36 35.75 -8.20
C ARG A 180 24.02 34.88 -9.40
N ARG A 181 24.68 35.09 -10.55
CA ARG A 181 24.50 34.25 -11.75
C ARG A 181 24.76 32.77 -11.46
N ARG A 182 25.85 32.44 -10.76
CA ARG A 182 26.16 31.05 -10.36
C ARG A 182 25.11 30.48 -9.41
N TRP A 183 24.64 31.26 -8.45
CA TRP A 183 23.57 30.83 -7.53
C TRP A 183 22.27 30.56 -8.30
N GLU A 184 21.83 31.48 -9.16
CA GLU A 184 20.63 31.30 -9.98
C GLU A 184 20.71 30.06 -10.87
N ALA A 185 21.85 29.84 -11.52
CA ALA A 185 22.07 28.66 -12.36
C ALA A 185 21.97 27.35 -11.57
N ARG A 186 22.64 27.27 -10.41
CA ARG A 186 22.55 26.10 -9.52
C ARG A 186 21.14 25.90 -8.98
N HIS A 187 20.48 26.97 -8.58
CA HIS A 187 19.13 26.93 -8.04
C HIS A 187 18.13 26.42 -9.10
N ARG A 188 18.19 26.94 -10.33
CA ARG A 188 17.39 26.44 -11.47
C ARG A 188 17.69 24.98 -11.79
N ALA A 189 18.96 24.60 -11.88
CA ALA A 189 19.34 23.21 -12.16
C ALA A 189 18.83 22.25 -11.08
N ARG A 190 19.00 22.59 -9.80
CA ARG A 190 18.51 21.77 -8.68
C ARG A 190 16.98 21.65 -8.71
N ARG A 191 16.27 22.72 -9.03
CA ARG A 191 14.81 22.71 -9.20
C ARG A 191 14.37 21.78 -10.33
N MET A 192 15.00 21.86 -11.50
CA MET A 192 14.67 20.96 -12.63
C MET A 192 14.88 19.49 -12.27
N VAL A 193 15.96 19.15 -11.56
CA VAL A 193 16.22 17.78 -11.10
C VAL A 193 15.12 17.31 -10.15
N LEU A 194 14.72 18.14 -9.18
CA LEU A 194 13.67 17.78 -8.23
C LEU A 194 12.29 17.68 -8.88
N GLU A 195 11.96 18.56 -9.83
CA GLU A 195 10.71 18.49 -10.62
C GLU A 195 10.67 17.19 -11.46
N ALA A 196 11.77 16.81 -12.11
CA ALA A 196 11.87 15.56 -12.84
C ALA A 196 11.72 14.34 -11.91
N GLN A 197 12.38 14.35 -10.75
CA GLN A 197 12.24 13.30 -9.73
C GLN A 197 10.79 13.17 -9.24
N GLN A 198 10.12 14.29 -8.96
CA GLN A 198 8.71 14.31 -8.57
C GLN A 198 7.82 13.67 -9.65
N GLN A 199 8.03 14.03 -10.92
CA GLN A 199 7.25 13.45 -12.03
C GLN A 199 7.49 11.95 -12.18
N GLN A 200 8.74 11.49 -12.05
CA GLN A 200 9.08 10.07 -12.07
C GLN A 200 8.41 9.31 -10.92
N GLN A 201 8.45 9.85 -9.69
CA GLN A 201 7.80 9.26 -8.52
C GLN A 201 6.28 9.18 -8.70
N LEU A 202 5.65 10.22 -9.26
CA LEU A 202 4.22 10.22 -9.57
C LEU A 202 3.87 9.19 -10.65
N ALA A 203 4.65 9.11 -11.73
CA ALA A 203 4.46 8.11 -12.78
C ALA A 203 4.57 6.69 -12.23
N GLU A 204 5.56 6.44 -11.35
CA GLU A 204 5.75 5.15 -10.71
C GLU A 204 4.58 4.78 -9.79
N LEU A 205 4.08 5.74 -9.00
CA LEU A 205 2.88 5.53 -8.18
C LEU A 205 1.65 5.25 -9.04
N ARG A 206 1.43 6.00 -10.13
CA ARG A 206 0.31 5.74 -11.06
C ARG A 206 0.39 4.35 -11.67
N ARG A 207 1.60 3.90 -12.04
CA ARG A 207 1.82 2.56 -12.62
C ARG A 207 1.53 1.44 -11.63
N ARG A 208 1.89 1.61 -10.36
CA ARG A 208 1.73 0.57 -9.33
C ARG A 208 0.35 0.54 -8.69
N ASN A 209 -0.18 1.71 -8.34
CA ASN A 209 -1.47 1.84 -7.68
C ASN A 209 -2.09 3.24 -7.93
N PRO A 210 -2.87 3.40 -9.01
CA PRO A 210 -3.45 4.70 -9.35
C PRO A 210 -4.48 5.19 -8.32
N ALA A 211 -5.06 4.30 -7.50
CA ALA A 211 -6.04 4.67 -6.47
C ALA A 211 -5.44 5.52 -5.33
N LEU A 212 -4.11 5.57 -5.21
CA LEU A 212 -3.42 6.44 -4.25
C LEU A 212 -3.40 7.91 -4.65
N LEU A 213 -3.73 8.23 -5.91
CA LEU A 213 -3.62 9.57 -6.46
C LEU A 213 -4.98 10.12 -6.88
N LYS A 214 -5.17 11.44 -6.76
CA LYS A 214 -6.26 12.20 -7.37
C LYS A 214 -5.65 13.27 -8.26
N GLY A 215 -5.55 12.98 -9.55
CA GLY A 215 -4.65 13.72 -10.44
C GLY A 215 -3.21 13.54 -9.97
N ASP A 216 -2.57 14.62 -9.54
CA ASP A 216 -1.22 14.60 -8.98
C ASP A 216 -1.22 14.60 -7.44
N ALA A 217 -2.35 14.87 -6.80
CA ALA A 217 -2.42 14.92 -5.34
C ALA A 217 -2.39 13.52 -4.73
N LEU A 218 -1.62 13.36 -3.65
CA LEU A 218 -1.59 12.12 -2.89
C LEU A 218 -2.84 12.06 -2.01
N GLN A 219 -3.60 10.97 -2.10
CA GLN A 219 -4.78 10.75 -1.27
C GLN A 219 -4.36 10.08 0.05
N GLU A 220 -4.20 10.88 1.11
CA GLU A 220 -3.72 10.41 2.42
C GLU A 220 -4.58 9.26 2.99
N GLN A 221 -5.90 9.33 2.81
CA GLN A 221 -6.81 8.25 3.22
C GLN A 221 -6.58 6.95 2.43
N ALA A 222 -6.26 7.03 1.13
CA ALA A 222 -5.96 5.87 0.30
C ALA A 222 -4.62 5.24 0.68
N VAL A 223 -3.60 6.06 0.98
CA VAL A 223 -2.30 5.59 1.48
C VAL A 223 -2.47 4.88 2.83
N SER A 224 -3.25 5.47 3.75
CA SER A 224 -3.53 4.86 5.05
C SER A 224 -4.21 3.51 4.90
N ARG A 225 -5.26 3.39 4.08
CA ARG A 225 -5.91 2.10 3.78
C ARG A 225 -4.94 1.08 3.20
N TYR A 226 -4.17 1.48 2.18
CA TYR A 226 -3.19 0.59 1.53
C TYR A 226 -2.14 0.06 2.51
N SER A 227 -1.66 0.89 3.45
CA SER A 227 -0.68 0.50 4.45
C SER A 227 -1.15 -0.61 5.40
N GLN A 228 -2.47 -0.77 5.56
CA GLN A 228 -3.06 -1.73 6.48
C GLN A 228 -3.30 -3.10 5.84
N CYS A 229 -3.31 -3.20 4.50
CA CYS A 229 -3.59 -4.44 3.74
C CYS A 229 -4.73 -5.28 4.37
N ARG A 230 -5.90 -4.67 4.63
CA ARG A 230 -7.03 -5.36 5.26
C ARG A 230 -7.85 -6.11 4.22
N ALA A 231 -8.31 -7.31 4.57
CA ALA A 231 -9.16 -8.14 3.68
C ALA A 231 -10.44 -7.43 3.22
N GLN A 232 -11.02 -6.59 4.08
CA GLN A 232 -12.24 -5.82 3.82
C GLN A 232 -12.10 -4.85 2.64
N ASP A 233 -10.88 -4.37 2.37
CA ASP A 233 -10.61 -3.46 1.25
C ASP A 233 -10.62 -4.18 -0.10
N PHE A 234 -10.33 -5.49 -0.12
CA PHE A 234 -10.35 -6.34 -1.31
C PHE A 234 -11.77 -6.91 -1.57
N LEU A 235 -12.49 -7.26 -0.50
CA LEU A 235 -13.85 -7.79 -0.60
C LEU A 235 -14.87 -6.79 -1.16
N LYS A 236 -14.65 -5.48 -0.99
CA LYS A 236 -15.51 -4.43 -1.56
C LYS A 236 -15.33 -4.25 -3.07
N ALA A 237 -14.21 -4.69 -3.64
CA ALA A 237 -13.93 -4.53 -5.07
C ALA A 237 -14.59 -5.63 -5.94
N ASP A 238 -14.81 -6.81 -5.37
CA ASP A 238 -15.35 -8.00 -6.07
C ASP A 238 -16.84 -8.26 -5.82
N ALA A 239 -17.54 -7.37 -5.10
CA ALA A 239 -18.98 -7.50 -4.97
C ALA A 239 -19.63 -7.38 -6.36
N PRO A 240 -20.34 -8.41 -6.87
CA PRO A 240 -21.07 -8.25 -8.12
C PRO A 240 -22.01 -7.06 -7.97
N PRO A 241 -22.19 -6.23 -9.02
CA PRO A 241 -23.16 -5.14 -8.96
C PRO A 241 -24.50 -5.75 -8.55
N VAL A 242 -25.02 -5.30 -7.41
CA VAL A 242 -26.37 -5.68 -6.98
C VAL A 242 -27.28 -5.30 -8.14
N PRO A 243 -27.99 -6.25 -8.77
CA PRO A 243 -28.88 -5.91 -9.87
C PRO A 243 -29.86 -4.87 -9.35
N ALA A 244 -29.98 -3.74 -10.04
CA ALA A 244 -30.77 -2.58 -9.65
C ALA A 244 -32.31 -2.83 -9.57
N GLY A 245 -32.74 -4.09 -9.48
CA GLY A 245 -34.13 -4.53 -9.38
C GLY A 245 -34.47 -5.35 -8.13
N ALA A 246 -33.55 -5.54 -7.18
CA ALA A 246 -33.90 -6.12 -5.88
C ALA A 246 -34.58 -5.05 -5.01
N ALA A 247 -35.86 -4.80 -5.29
CA ALA A 247 -36.71 -3.97 -4.44
C ALA A 247 -36.62 -4.47 -3.00
N ALA A 248 -36.28 -3.57 -2.08
CA ALA A 248 -36.34 -3.85 -0.66
C ALA A 248 -37.78 -4.29 -0.31
N PRO A 249 -37.97 -5.31 0.56
CA PRO A 249 -39.29 -5.68 1.02
C PRO A 249 -39.92 -4.45 1.70
N VAL A 250 -41.02 -3.97 1.13
CA VAL A 250 -41.83 -2.90 1.70
C VAL A 250 -42.26 -3.37 3.10
N PRO A 251 -41.95 -2.64 4.17
CA PRO A 251 -42.40 -3.03 5.50
C PRO A 251 -43.94 -2.98 5.55
N PRO A 252 -44.60 -3.91 6.26
CA PRO A 252 -46.04 -3.85 6.44
C PRO A 252 -46.40 -2.54 7.14
N GLN A 253 -47.17 -1.69 6.46
CA GLN A 253 -47.78 -0.53 7.09
C GLN A 253 -48.80 -1.05 8.10
N SER A 254 -48.62 -0.63 9.35
CA SER A 254 -49.54 -0.88 10.47
C SER A 254 -50.65 0.16 10.46
#